data_AF-A0A519CX37-F1
#
_entry.id   AF-A0A519CX37-F1
#
_cell.length_a   1.000
_cell.length_b   1.000
_cell.length_c   1.000
_cell.angle_alpha   90.00
_cell.angle_beta   90.00
_cell.angle_gamma   90.00
#
_symmetry.space_group_name_H-M   'P 1'
#
loop_
_entity.id
_entity.type
_entity.pdbx_description
1 polymer ?
#
loop_
_entity_poly.entity_id
_entity_poly.type
_entity_poly.pdbx_seq_one_letter_code
_entity_poly.pdbx_strand_id
1 'polypeptide(L)' 'MDQKKEDKSEESKKNHIIYYRSLTKIIINMKNEINEAGEPAIKEHLSSRIDAMEKDRKRIRNLFPNIRDEEWNDHTN' A
#
# COMPACT_ATOMS: atom_id res chain seq x y z
N MET A 1 12.13 -8.64 23.41
CA MET A 1 11.56 -8.42 22.06
C MET A 1 12.75 -8.28 21.11
N ASP A 2 13.13 -9.35 20.41
CA ASP A 2 14.10 -9.23 19.32
C ASP A 2 13.50 -8.30 18.26
N GLN A 3 13.99 -7.07 18.18
CA GLN A 3 13.68 -6.18 17.08
C GLN A 3 14.29 -6.83 15.84
N LYS A 4 13.48 -7.54 15.05
CA LYS A 4 13.89 -7.98 13.72
C LYS A 4 14.39 -6.74 13.00
N LYS A 5 15.69 -6.68 12.71
CA LYS A 5 16.26 -5.62 11.87
C LYS A 5 15.53 -5.70 10.54
N GLU A 6 14.75 -4.68 10.22
CA GLU A 6 14.11 -4.57 8.93
C GLU A 6 15.23 -4.46 7.88
N ASP A 7 15.23 -5.39 6.93
CA ASP A 7 16.20 -5.39 5.85
C ASP A 7 15.96 -4.17 4.94
N LYS A 8 16.96 -3.31 4.83
CA LYS A 8 16.95 -2.10 3.99
C LYS A 8 17.90 -2.21 2.79
N SER A 9 18.30 -3.43 2.43
CA SER A 9 19.07 -3.71 1.22
C SER A 9 18.36 -3.19 -0.05
N GLU A 10 19.12 -3.01 -1.13
CA GLU A 10 18.55 -2.61 -2.43
C GLU A 10 17.56 -3.64 -3.00
N GLU A 11 17.74 -4.92 -2.67
CA GLU A 11 16.79 -5.97 -3.05
C GLU A 11 15.49 -5.86 -2.24
N SER A 12 15.59 -5.68 -0.92
CA SER A 12 14.43 -5.39 -0.07
C SER A 12 13.70 -4.13 -0.54
N LYS A 13 14.43 -3.06 -0.89
CA LYS A 13 13.90 -1.82 -1.45
C LYS A 13 13.01 -2.11 -2.66
N LYS A 14 13.53 -2.84 -3.66
CA LYS A 14 12.79 -3.20 -4.88
C LYS A 14 11.53 -4.00 -4.57
N ASN A 15 11.62 -5.00 -3.69
CA ASN A 15 10.48 -5.83 -3.29
C ASN A 15 9.39 -5.01 -2.59
N HIS A 16 9.78 -4.09 -1.72
CA HIS A 16 8.84 -3.19 -1.03
C HIS A 16 8.19 -2.18 -1.99
N ILE A 17 8.91 -1.66 -2.99
CA ILE A 17 8.32 -0.83 -4.05
C ILE A 17 7.28 -1.61 -4.86
N ILE A 18 7.61 -2.83 -5.28
CA ILE A 18 6.67 -3.71 -6.01
C ILE A 18 5.42 -3.96 -5.17
N TYR A 19 5.60 -4.29 -3.89
CA TYR A 19 4.49 -4.51 -2.97
C TYR A 19 3.64 -3.25 -2.76
N TYR A 20 4.26 -2.09 -2.54
CA TYR A 20 3.58 -0.79 -2.42
C TYR A 20 2.70 -0.48 -3.64
N ARG A 21 3.21 -0.75 -4.85
CA ARG A 21 2.46 -0.57 -6.10
C ARG A 21 1.27 -1.53 -6.19
N SER A 22 1.47 -2.79 -5.78
CA SER A 22 0.38 -3.78 -5.71
C SER A 22 -0.71 -3.34 -4.74
N LEU A 23 -0.35 -2.88 -3.54
CA LEU A 23 -1.30 -2.33 -2.56
C LEU A 23 -2.09 -1.16 -3.15
N THR A 24 -1.43 -0.27 -3.89
CA THR A 24 -2.08 0.87 -4.53
C THR A 24 -3.15 0.42 -5.53
N LYS A 25 -2.86 -0.57 -6.37
CA LYS A 25 -3.83 -1.13 -7.33
C LYS A 25 -5.02 -1.77 -6.62
N ILE A 26 -4.78 -2.55 -5.56
CA ILE A 26 -5.87 -3.20 -4.82
C ILE A 26 -6.74 -2.16 -4.11
N ILE A 27 -6.14 -1.13 -3.51
CA ILE A 27 -6.89 -0.01 -2.90
C ILE A 27 -7.79 0.69 -3.91
N ILE A 28 -7.29 0.96 -5.13
CA ILE A 28 -8.08 1.59 -6.19
C ILE A 28 -9.26 0.70 -6.57
N ASN A 29 -9.03 -0.60 -6.76
CA ASN A 29 -10.10 -1.55 -7.08
C ASN A 29 -11.15 -1.60 -5.97
N MET A 30 -10.75 -1.69 -4.70
CA MET A 30 -11.70 -1.67 -3.57
C MET A 30 -12.47 -0.35 -3.48
N LYS A 31 -11.86 0.79 -3.79
CA LYS A 31 -12.56 2.09 -3.86
C LYS A 31 -13.62 2.10 -4.96
N ASN A 32 -13.34 1.50 -6.11
CA ASN A 32 -14.33 1.33 -7.17
C ASN A 32 -15.46 0.38 -6.74
N GLU A 33 -15.13 -0.75 -6.11
CA GLU A 33 -16.12 -1.69 -5.56
C GLU A 33 -17.04 -1.01 -4.52
N ILE A 34 -16.51 -0.11 -3.67
CA ILE A 34 -17.34 0.68 -2.73
C ILE A 34 -18.36 1.55 -3.46
N ASN A 35 -17.97 2.15 -4.59
CA ASN A 35 -18.86 3.00 -5.38
C ASN A 35 -19.98 2.18 -6.05
N GLU A 36 -19.68 0.94 -6.44
CA GLU A 36 -20.64 0.01 -7.05
C GLU A 36 -21.51 -0.73 -6.01
N ALA A 37 -21.02 -0.88 -4.78
CA ALA A 37 -21.74 -1.58 -3.73
C ALA A 37 -23.04 -0.82 -3.34
N GLY A 38 -24.17 -1.53 -3.31
CA GLY A 38 -25.43 -1.01 -2.78
C GLY A 38 -25.56 -1.18 -1.26
N GLU A 39 -24.90 -2.19 -0.69
CA GLU A 39 -25.07 -2.55 0.71
C GLU A 39 -24.09 -1.80 1.66
N PRO A 40 -24.59 -1.13 2.72
CA PRO A 40 -23.75 -0.41 3.67
C PRO A 40 -22.70 -1.27 4.37
N ALA A 41 -23.03 -2.52 4.72
CA ALA A 41 -22.11 -3.44 5.39
C ALA A 41 -20.89 -3.79 4.51
N ILE A 42 -21.10 -3.93 3.20
CA ILE A 42 -20.01 -4.17 2.24
C ILE A 42 -19.12 -2.93 2.16
N LYS A 43 -19.70 -1.73 2.12
CA LYS A 43 -18.91 -0.47 2.12
C LYS A 43 -18.07 -0.32 3.38
N GLU A 44 -18.62 -0.64 4.54
CA GLU A 44 -17.91 -0.58 5.81
C GLU A 44 -16.75 -1.59 5.86
N HIS A 45 -16.99 -2.82 5.41
CA HIS A 45 -15.95 -3.85 5.31
C HIS A 45 -14.81 -3.44 4.38
N LEU A 46 -15.13 -2.96 3.18
CA LEU A 46 -14.14 -2.49 2.21
C LEU A 46 -13.37 -1.28 2.73
N SER A 47 -14.05 -0.33 3.40
CA SER A 47 -13.42 0.85 4.00
C SER A 47 -12.41 0.47 5.08
N SER A 48 -12.76 -0.47 5.95
CA SER A 48 -11.85 -0.99 6.99
C SER A 48 -10.61 -1.66 6.38
N ARG A 49 -10.79 -2.43 5.30
CA ARG A 49 -9.66 -3.04 4.57
C ARG A 49 -8.77 -2.00 3.91
N ILE A 50 -9.35 -0.96 3.31
CA ILE A 50 -8.60 0.15 2.72
C ILE A 50 -7.75 0.85 3.80
N ASP A 51 -8.32 1.18 4.97
CA ASP A 51 -7.59 1.85 6.04
C ASP A 51 -6.38 1.02 6.53
N ALA A 52 -6.56 -0.29 6.71
CA ALA A 52 -5.46 -1.18 7.08
C ALA A 52 -4.34 -1.20 6.01
N MET A 53 -4.71 -1.23 4.72
CA MET A 53 -3.74 -1.25 3.62
C MET A 53 -3.06 0.13 3.40
N GLU A 54 -3.76 1.24 3.66
CA GLU A 54 -3.16 2.58 3.64
C GLU A 54 -2.16 2.77 4.78
N LYS A 55 -2.46 2.25 5.98
CA LYS A 55 -1.50 2.20 7.10
C LYS A 55 -0.25 1.40 6.73
N ASP A 56 -0.42 0.28 6.04
CA ASP A 56 0.73 -0.52 5.60
C ASP A 56 1.55 0.17 4.51
N ARG A 57 0.90 0.79 3.50
CA ARG A 57 1.57 1.66 2.51
C ARG A 57 2.42 2.73 3.20
N LYS A 58 1.86 3.39 4.22
CA LYS A 58 2.56 4.44 4.98
C LYS A 58 3.76 3.86 5.74
N ARG A 59 3.62 2.69 6.36
CA ARG A 59 4.71 1.97 7.02
C ARG A 59 5.85 1.70 6.05
N ILE A 60 5.56 1.12 4.89
CA ILE A 60 6.56 0.81 3.85
C ILE A 60 7.29 2.06 3.38
N ARG A 61 6.56 3.16 3.15
CA ARG A 61 7.16 4.45 2.77
C ARG A 61 8.11 4.97 3.86
N ASN A 62 7.75 4.81 5.13
CA ASN A 62 8.60 5.21 6.25
C ASN A 62 9.88 4.36 6.40
N LEU A 63 9.91 3.13 5.85
CA LEU A 63 11.12 2.30 5.86
C LEU A 63 12.22 2.88 4.97
N PHE A 64 11.82 3.51 3.87
CA PHE A 64 12.71 4.04 2.83
C PHE A 64 12.43 5.53 2.56
N PRO A 65 12.73 6.43 3.51
CA PRO A 65 12.40 7.86 3.40
C PRO A 65 13.17 8.59 2.30
N ASN A 66 14.26 8.00 1.80
CA ASN A 66 15.11 8.58 0.76
C ASN A 66 14.62 8.28 -0.67
N ILE A 67 13.56 7.47 -0.82
CA ILE A 67 12.95 7.17 -2.12
C ILE A 67 12.05 8.31 -2.52
N ARG A 68 12.24 8.80 -3.75
CA ARG A 68 11.40 9.88 -4.27
C ARG A 68 9.99 9.38 -4.60
N ASP A 69 9.02 10.28 -4.55
CA ASP A 69 7.62 9.94 -4.82
C ASP A 69 7.40 9.38 -6.22
N GLU A 70 8.20 9.79 -7.20
CA GLU A 70 8.10 9.26 -8.57
C GLU A 70 8.53 7.79 -8.65
N GLU A 71 9.51 7.36 -7.84
CA GLU A 71 9.94 5.95 -7.78
C GLU A 71 8.83 5.07 -7.18
N TRP A 72 8.09 5.59 -6.21
CA TRP A 72 6.94 4.89 -5.62
C TRP A 72 5.79 4.74 -6.59
N ASN A 73 5.50 5.81 -7.34
CA ASN A 73 4.27 5.92 -8.09
C ASN A 73 4.35 5.32 -9.49
N ASP A 74 5.54 4.97 -10.00
CA ASP A 74 5.78 4.54 -11.38
C ASP A 74 5.00 5.44 -12.35
N HIS A 75 5.64 6.48 -12.88
CA HIS A 75 5.07 7.13 -14.07
C HIS A 75 5.07 6.12 -15.22
N THR A 76 4.10 5.20 -15.22
CA THR A 76 3.63 4.49 -16.40
C THR A 76 2.90 5.52 -17.23
N ASN A 77 3.69 6.25 -18.02
CA ASN A 77 3.26 6.88 -19.25
C ASN A 77 3.07 5.79 -20.32
#